data_AF-A0A259DD16-F1
#
_entry.id   AF-A0A259DD16-F1
#
_cell.length_a   1.000
_cell.length_b   1.000
_cell.length_c   1.000
_cell.angle_alpha   90.00
_cell.angle_beta   90.00
_cell.angle_gamma   90.00
#
_symmetry.space_group_name_H-M   'P 1'
#
loop_
_entity.id
_entity.type
_entity.pdbx_description
1 polymer ?
#
loop_
_entity_poly.entity_id
_entity_poly.type
_entity_poly.pdbx_seq_one_letter_code
_entity_poly.pdbx_strand_id
1 'polypeptide(L)'
;DIEDYLGHGELLAVYRKGRNAYSLLLRNNFQSDDNRGAVKLNWSFPLYGRLKGYVQYFNGYGESLVDYNHSQQSFGIGVSLTEGM
;
A
#
# COMPACT_ATOMS: atom_id res chain seq x y z
N ASP A 1 17.91 5.93 12.10
CA ASP A 1 17.19 4.83 12.77
C ASP A 1 15.82 4.50 12.17
N ILE A 2 14.87 5.43 12.02
CA ILE A 2 13.56 5.14 11.35
C ILE A 2 13.54 5.59 9.88
N GLU A 3 14.25 6.67 9.55
CA GLU A 3 14.37 7.21 8.19
C GLU A 3 15.11 6.25 7.25
N ASP A 4 15.99 5.40 7.79
CA ASP A 4 16.67 4.35 7.03
C ASP A 4 15.69 3.24 6.55
N TYR A 5 14.48 3.16 7.12
CA TYR A 5 13.49 2.13 6.78
C TYR A 5 12.24 2.70 6.10
N LEU A 6 11.79 3.89 6.51
CA LEU A 6 10.65 4.58 5.88
C LEU A 6 11.08 5.42 4.66
N GLY A 7 12.36 5.78 4.57
CA GLY A 7 12.86 6.68 3.54
C GLY A 7 12.36 8.11 3.68
N HIS A 8 12.75 8.94 2.71
CA HIS A 8 12.44 10.37 2.67
C HIS A 8 11.27 10.73 1.73
N GLY A 9 10.68 9.74 1.06
CA GLY A 9 9.65 9.98 0.05
C GLY A 9 8.73 8.80 -0.20
N GLU A 10 7.45 9.13 -0.38
CA GLU A 10 6.41 8.21 -0.80
C GLU A 10 5.82 8.68 -2.12
N LEU A 11 5.66 7.77 -3.07
CA LEU A 11 4.98 8.01 -4.32
C LEU A 11 3.66 7.25 -4.31
N LEU A 12 2.55 7.99 -4.26
CA LEU A 12 1.21 7.45 -4.37
C LEU A 12 0.66 7.75 -5.77
N ALA A 13 0.45 6.69 -6.56
CA ALA A 13 -0.26 6.75 -7.83
C ALA A 13 -1.68 6.21 -7.63
N VAL A 14 -2.69 7.01 -7.96
CA VAL A 14 -4.09 6.61 -7.89
C VAL A 14 -4.71 6.69 -9.28
N TYR A 15 -5.36 5.61 -9.71
CA TYR A 15 -6.06 5.54 -10.98
C TYR A 15 -7.48 5.06 -10.77
N ARG A 16 -8.46 5.82 -11.26
CA ARG A 16 -9.89 5.49 -11.15
C ARG A 16 -10.46 5.26 -12.55
N LYS A 17 -11.10 4.11 -12.74
CA LYS A 17 -11.80 3.77 -13.98
C LYS A 17 -13.24 3.39 -13.65
N GLY A 18 -14.14 4.37 -13.80
CA GLY A 18 -15.55 4.22 -13.44
C GLY A 18 -15.71 3.93 -11.95
N ARG A 19 -16.23 2.75 -11.61
CA ARG A 19 -16.45 2.29 -10.23
C ARG A 19 -15.25 1.53 -9.62
N ASN A 20 -14.22 1.26 -10.42
CA ASN A 20 -12.98 0.63 -9.96
C ASN A 20 -11.96 1.71 -9.60
N ALA A 21 -11.25 1.52 -8.48
CA ALA A 21 -10.10 2.35 -8.13
C ALA A 21 -8.89 1.47 -7.84
N TYR A 22 -7.75 1.92 -8.32
CA TYR A 22 -6.45 1.29 -8.15
C TYR A 22 -5.54 2.30 -7.46
N SER A 23 -4.77 1.86 -6.48
CA SER A 23 -3.67 2.66 -5.95
C SER A 23 -2.40 1.85 -5.87
N LEU A 24 -1.30 2.49 -6.22
CA LEU A 24 0.03 1.98 -6.04
C LEU A 24 0.78 2.99 -5.15
N LEU A 25 1.23 2.53 -3.99
CA LEU A 25 2.15 3.26 -3.13
C LEU A 25 3.52 2.63 -3.25
N LEU A 26 4.50 3.43 -3.64
CA LEU A 26 5.91 3.06 -3.67
C LEU A 26 6.64 3.91 -2.64
N ARG A 27 7.42 3.26 -1.79
CA ARG A 27 8.27 3.89 -0.79
C ARG A 27 9.69 3.38 -0.99
N ASN A 28 10.67 4.27 -0.96
CA ASN A 28 12.08 3.91 -1.13
C ASN A 28 12.96 4.82 -0.25
N ASN A 29 13.96 4.25 0.42
CA ASN A 29 14.90 5.00 1.26
C ASN A 29 16.03 5.69 0.50
N PHE A 30 16.17 5.45 -0.81
CA PHE A 30 17.18 5.99 -1.72
C PHE A 30 18.63 5.91 -1.19
N GLN A 31 18.93 5.01 -0.25
CA GLN A 31 20.28 4.79 0.26
C GLN A 31 21.02 3.79 -0.63
N SER A 32 22.24 4.14 -1.06
CA SER A 32 23.01 3.38 -2.05
C SER A 32 23.60 2.07 -1.53
N ASP A 33 23.79 1.92 -0.21
CA ASP A 33 24.45 0.74 0.38
C ASP A 33 23.48 -0.29 1.01
N ASP A 34 22.29 0.12 1.45
CA ASP A 34 21.27 -0.79 2.04
C ASP A 34 19.84 -0.30 1.68
N ASN A 35 19.46 -0.50 0.42
CA ASN A 35 18.20 -0.02 -0.16
C ASN A 35 17.00 -0.78 0.42
N ARG A 36 16.17 -0.09 1.20
CA ARG A 36 14.93 -0.62 1.77
C ARG A 36 13.75 0.14 1.18
N GLY A 37 12.72 -0.60 0.82
CA GLY A 37 11.53 -0.04 0.19
C GLY A 37 10.29 -0.84 0.53
N ALA A 38 9.15 -0.29 0.10
CA ALA A 38 7.87 -0.93 0.22
C ALA A 38 7.01 -0.64 -0.99
N VAL A 39 6.21 -1.63 -1.36
CA VAL A 39 5.21 -1.55 -2.41
C VAL A 39 3.87 -1.94 -1.82
N LYS A 40 2.87 -1.08 -1.99
CA LYS A 40 1.48 -1.37 -1.64
C LYS A 40 0.60 -1.20 -2.87
N LEU A 41 -0.10 -2.27 -3.23
CA LEU A 41 -1.08 -2.31 -4.30
C LEU A 41 -2.45 -2.46 -3.68
N ASN A 42 -3.37 -1.55 -4.00
CA ASN A 42 -4.78 -1.69 -3.66
C ASN A 42 -5.62 -1.67 -4.92
N TRP A 43 -6.61 -2.54 -4.94
CA TRP A 43 -7.65 -2.54 -5.95
C TRP A 43 -9.00 -2.62 -5.26
N SER A 44 -9.86 -1.64 -5.52
CA SER A 44 -11.26 -1.65 -5.13
C SER A 44 -12.16 -1.80 -6.35
N PHE A 45 -13.19 -2.62 -6.20
CA PHE A 45 -14.16 -2.90 -7.25
C PHE A 45 -15.59 -2.90 -6.68
N PRO A 46 -16.59 -2.56 -7.50
CA PRO A 46 -17.97 -2.59 -7.06
C PRO A 46 -18.46 -4.03 -6.88
N LEU A 47 -19.15 -4.30 -5.78
CA LEU A 47 -19.87 -5.56 -5.55
C LEU A 47 -21.36 -5.38 -5.83
N TYR A 48 -22.11 -4.83 -4.87
CA TYR A 48 -23.57 -4.64 -4.99
C TYR A 48 -24.03 -3.33 -4.34
N GLY A 49 -24.79 -2.52 -5.07
CA GLY A 49 -25.20 -1.19 -4.59
C GLY A 49 -24.01 -0.34 -4.16
N ARG A 50 -23.92 -0.04 -2.86
CA ARG A 50 -22.82 0.71 -2.23
C ARG A 50 -21.66 -0.17 -1.74
N LEU A 51 -21.82 -1.50 -1.72
CA LEU A 51 -20.79 -2.43 -1.30
C LEU A 51 -19.65 -2.46 -2.32
N LYS A 52 -18.42 -2.29 -1.84
CA LYS A 52 -17.19 -2.45 -2.62
C LYS A 52 -16.37 -3.59 -2.05
N GLY A 53 -15.77 -4.39 -2.92
CA GLY A 53 -14.69 -5.30 -2.55
C GLY A 53 -13.37 -4.56 -2.64
N TYR A 54 -12.41 -4.93 -1.81
CA TYR A 54 -11.04 -4.48 -1.95
C TYR A 54 -10.06 -5.64 -1.79
N VAL A 55 -8.97 -5.54 -2.54
CA VAL A 55 -7.80 -6.40 -2.44
C VAL A 55 -6.62 -5.48 -2.16
N GLN A 56 -5.84 -5.82 -1.14
CA GLN A 56 -4.62 -5.15 -0.76
C GLN A 56 -3.48 -6.16 -0.79
N TYR A 57 -2.39 -5.77 -1.42
CA TYR A 57 -1.13 -6.49 -1.39
C TYR A 57 -0.05 -5.52 -0.92
N PHE A 58 0.73 -5.94 0.06
CA PHE A 58 1.87 -5.21 0.58
C PHE A 58 3.10 -6.11 0.53
N ASN A 59 4.24 -5.51 0.15
CA ASN A 59 5.53 -6.18 0.20
C ASN A 59 6.60 -5.13 0.52
N GLY A 60 7.36 -5.38 1.59
CA GLY A 60 8.53 -4.59 1.95
C GLY A 60 8.63 -4.30 3.44
N TYR A 61 9.33 -3.23 3.77
CA TYR A 61 9.63 -2.84 5.16
C TYR A 61 8.65 -1.77 5.66
N GLY A 62 8.37 -1.78 6.96
CA GLY A 62 7.54 -0.75 7.59
C GLY A 62 6.09 -0.72 7.14
N GLU A 63 5.46 -1.90 7.09
CA GLU A 63 4.00 -2.01 7.02
C GLU A 63 3.33 -1.32 8.21
N SER A 64 3.95 -1.44 9.39
CA SER A 64 3.52 -0.86 10.65
C SER A 64 4.69 -0.17 11.34
N LEU A 65 4.41 0.88 12.13
CA LEU A 65 5.42 1.56 12.95
C LEU A 65 6.07 0.62 13.97
N VAL A 66 5.38 -0.46 14.36
CA VAL A 66 5.90 -1.49 15.26
C VAL A 66 6.91 -2.41 14.57
N ASP A 67 6.72 -2.67 13.27
CA ASP A 67 7.52 -3.61 12.47
C ASP A 67 8.32 -2.89 11.37
N TYR A 68 8.84 -1.71 11.68
CA TYR A 68 9.55 -0.88 10.71
C TYR A 68 10.83 -1.55 10.16
N ASN A 69 11.46 -2.42 10.95
CA ASN A 69 12.70 -3.10 10.61
C ASN A 69 12.53 -4.50 9.99
N HIS A 70 11.29 -4.96 9.77
CA HIS A 70 11.00 -6.30 9.26
C HIS A 70 10.48 -6.27 7.82
N SER A 71 10.99 -7.16 6.97
CA SER A 71 10.44 -7.36 5.63
C SER A 71 9.22 -8.25 5.75
N GLN A 72 8.05 -7.75 5.37
CA GLN A 72 6.82 -8.52 5.41
C GLN A 72 6.11 -8.46 4.05
N GLN A 73 5.47 -9.57 3.72
CA GLN A 73 4.57 -9.67 2.60
C GLN A 73 3.19 -10.03 3.12
N SER A 74 2.22 -9.17 2.81
CA SER A 74 0.86 -9.27 3.32
C SER A 74 -0.11 -9.21 2.15
N PHE A 75 -1.09 -10.11 2.16
CA PHE A 75 -2.19 -10.12 1.19
C PHE A 75 -3.52 -10.13 1.94
N GLY A 76 -4.36 -9.15 1.65
CA GLY A 76 -5.63 -8.93 2.32
C GLY A 76 -6.76 -8.79 1.31
N ILE A 77 -7.90 -9.39 1.63
CA ILE A 77 -9.15 -9.22 0.90
C ILE A 77 -10.22 -8.78 1.87
N GLY A 78 -11.12 -7.90 1.44
CA GLY A 78 -12.19 -7.44 2.29
C GLY A 78 -13.30 -6.73 1.54
N VAL A 79 -14.25 -6.22 2.31
CA VAL A 79 -15.40 -5.48 1.81
C VAL A 79 -15.54 -4.17 2.57
N SER A 80 -15.95 -3.12 1.87
CA SER A 80 -16.22 -1.81 2.44
C SER A 80 -17.60 -1.30 2.05
N LEU A 81 -18.26 -0.63 2.99
CA LEU A 81 -19.54 0.05 2.82
C LEU A 81 -19.38 1.51 2.34
N THR A 82 -18.19 2.09 2.54
CA THR A 82 -17.85 3.48 2.21
C THR A 82 -16.48 3.55 1.53
N GLU A 83 -16.32 4.51 0.63
CA GLU A 83 -15.02 4.79 0.00
C GLU A 83 -14.09 5.42 1.05
N GLY A 84 -12.98 4.74 1.37
CA GLY A 84 -11.97 5.21 2.33
C GLY A 84 -10.66 5.68 1.67
N MET A 85 -10.69 5.92 0.36
CA MET A 85 -9.55 6.39 -0.43
C MET A 85 -9.71 7.87 -0.78
#